data_AF-A0A4Q9VYW5-F1
#
_entry.id   AF-A0A4Q9VYW5-F1
#
_cell.length_a   1.000
_cell.length_b   1.000
_cell.length_c   1.000
_cell.angle_alpha   90.00
_cell.angle_beta   90.00
_cell.angle_gamma   90.00
#
_symmetry.space_group_name_H-M   'P 1'
#
loop_
_entity.id
_entity.type
_entity.pdbx_description
1 polymer ?
#
loop_
_entity_poly.entity_id
_entity_poly.type
_entity_poly.pdbx_seq_one_letter_code
_entity_poly.pdbx_strand_id
1 'polypeptide(L)'
;YQFKTVRYIANHTEKRQALPEVVLPDHLPQLQSLVERRYQLKSQHLTQSSLGHVLLTGATGFLGAYLIDEMQDDADQITCIVRGHDVNQAKTNLENNLNCYFDTAYVDKLMKHNDIILVDLSDLDHFII
;
A
#
# COMPACT_ATOMS: atom_id res chain seq x y z
N TYR A 1 0.66 21.02 18.10
CA TYR A 1 1.63 20.01 17.66
C TYR A 1 2.74 19.91 18.71
N GLN A 2 2.69 18.93 19.62
CA GLN A 2 3.51 18.94 20.86
C GLN A 2 4.93 18.39 20.66
N PHE A 3 5.19 17.64 19.59
CA PHE A 3 6.49 17.02 19.34
C PHE A 3 6.98 17.34 17.93
N LYS A 4 8.10 18.07 17.85
CA LYS A 4 8.55 18.74 16.62
C LYS A 4 9.50 17.89 15.76
N THR A 5 10.03 16.78 16.28
CA THR A 5 10.98 15.93 15.54
C THR A 5 10.85 14.46 15.91
N VAL A 6 11.22 13.58 14.97
CA VAL A 6 11.30 12.11 15.17
C VAL A 6 12.20 11.76 16.35
N ARG A 7 13.33 12.47 16.51
CA ARG A 7 14.25 12.34 17.66
C ARG A 7 13.55 12.60 19.00
N TYR A 8 12.66 13.59 19.03
CA TYR A 8 11.94 13.96 20.25
C TYR A 8 10.82 12.95 20.58
N ILE A 9 10.18 12.37 19.56
CA ILE A 9 9.23 11.26 19.72
C ILE A 9 9.95 10.05 20.34
N ALA A 10 11.05 9.59 19.76
CA ALA A 10 11.82 8.44 20.25
C ALA A 10 12.24 8.59 21.74
N ASN A 11 12.77 9.77 22.11
CA ASN A 11 13.15 10.07 23.50
C ASN A 11 11.95 10.08 24.48
N HIS A 12 10.73 10.32 24.01
CA HIS A 12 9.51 10.26 24.83
C HIS A 12 8.90 8.85 24.86
N THR A 13 9.11 8.06 23.80
CA THR A 13 8.70 6.65 23.75
C THR A 13 9.57 5.80 24.66
N GLU A 14 10.88 6.03 24.72
CA GLU A 14 11.80 5.34 25.65
C GLU A 14 11.45 5.53 27.13
N LYS A 15 10.77 6.62 27.48
CA LYS A 15 10.34 6.93 28.86
C LYS A 15 8.97 6.34 29.23
N ARG A 16 8.24 5.73 28.27
CA ARG A 16 6.92 5.11 28.52
C ARG A 16 7.00 3.59 28.34
N GLN A 17 6.84 2.90 29.48
CA GLN A 17 6.41 1.50 29.65
C GLN A 17 7.29 0.43 28.97
N ALA A 18 7.36 -0.74 29.61
CA ALA A 18 7.93 -1.93 28.98
C ALA A 18 7.27 -2.11 27.59
N LEU A 19 8.08 -2.45 26.58
CA LEU A 19 7.55 -2.72 25.23
C LEU A 19 6.35 -3.68 25.38
N PRO A 20 5.21 -3.40 24.72
CA PRO A 20 4.06 -4.29 24.79
C PRO A 20 4.49 -5.69 24.41
N GLU A 21 4.01 -6.68 25.15
CA GLU A 21 4.30 -8.08 24.88
C GLU A 21 3.90 -8.41 23.44
N VAL A 22 4.87 -8.86 22.65
CA VAL A 22 4.63 -9.25 21.26
C VAL A 22 3.97 -10.61 21.27
N VAL A 23 2.67 -10.64 20.99
CA VAL A 23 1.93 -11.89 20.81
C VAL A 23 2.31 -12.49 19.46
N LEU A 24 2.94 -13.65 19.50
CA LEU A 24 3.32 -14.40 18.31
C LEU A 24 2.24 -15.46 18.02
N PRO A 25 1.94 -15.75 16.74
CA PRO A 25 1.02 -16.82 16.40
C PRO A 25 1.63 -18.18 16.76
N ASP A 26 0.80 -19.13 17.20
CA ASP A 26 1.22 -20.50 17.54
C ASP A 26 1.95 -21.21 16.40
N HIS A 27 1.64 -20.81 15.15
CA HIS A 27 2.20 -21.39 13.94
C HIS A 27 3.42 -20.62 13.40
N LEU A 28 4.09 -19.80 14.23
CA LEU A 28 5.31 -19.10 13.86
C LEU A 28 6.41 -20.04 13.30
N PRO A 29 6.66 -21.24 13.86
CA PRO A 29 7.67 -22.14 13.31
C PRO A 29 7.39 -22.56 11.86
N GLN A 30 6.11 -22.74 11.49
CA GLN A 30 5.72 -23.04 10.11
C GLN A 30 6.00 -21.84 9.20
N LEU A 31 5.70 -20.61 9.62
CA LEU A 31 5.98 -19.39 8.86
C LEU A 31 7.49 -19.22 8.63
N GLN A 32 8.30 -19.43 9.66
CA GLN A 32 9.76 -19.35 9.56
C GLN A 32 10.31 -20.39 8.58
N SER A 33 9.84 -21.64 8.68
CA SER A 33 10.24 -22.72 7.77
C SER A 33 9.89 -22.41 6.31
N LEU A 34 8.74 -21.80 6.04
CA LEU A 34 8.32 -21.38 4.70
C LEU A 34 9.25 -20.29 4.13
N VAL A 35 9.61 -19.29 4.94
CA VAL A 35 10.52 -18.21 4.55
C VAL A 35 11.92 -18.75 4.28
N GLU A 36 12.47 -19.56 5.19
CA GLU A 36 13.81 -20.16 5.06
C GLU A 36 13.91 -21.01 3.80
N ARG A 37 12.90 -21.86 3.54
CA ARG A 37 12.84 -22.67 2.33
C ARG A 37 12.89 -21.81 1.07
N ARG A 38 12.15 -20.70 1.03
CA ARG A 38 12.10 -19.81 -0.14
C ARG A 38 13.38 -18.98 -0.29
N TYR A 39 14.02 -18.59 0.81
CA TYR A 39 15.31 -17.90 0.80
C TYR A 39 16.46 -18.76 0.27
N GLN A 40 16.41 -20.07 0.51
CA GLN A 40 17.40 -21.03 0.01
C GLN A 40 17.21 -21.41 -1.46
N LEU A 41 16.08 -21.05 -2.08
CA LEU A 41 15.88 -21.24 -3.52
C LEU A 41 16.87 -20.37 -4.28
N LYS A 42 17.85 -20.99 -4.94
CA LYS A 42 18.69 -20.29 -5.92
C LYS A 42 17.79 -19.75 -7.04
N SER A 43 18.12 -18.56 -7.54
CA SER A 43 17.40 -17.93 -8.66
C SER A 43 17.29 -18.91 -9.83
N GLN A 44 16.10 -19.46 -10.02
CA GLN A 44 15.75 -20.21 -11.21
C GLN A 44 15.38 -19.20 -12.30
N HIS A 45 15.49 -19.60 -13.57
CA HIS A 45 15.24 -18.77 -14.74
C HIS A 45 14.17 -17.69 -14.51
N LEU A 46 14.59 -16.42 -14.61
CA LEU A 46 13.69 -15.28 -14.54
C LEU A 46 12.76 -15.35 -15.76
N THR A 47 11.54 -15.82 -15.56
CA THR A 47 10.47 -15.77 -16.55
C THR A 47 9.69 -14.48 -16.33
N GLN A 48 9.73 -13.59 -17.32
CA GLN A 48 8.88 -12.40 -17.31
C GLN A 48 7.42 -12.84 -17.47
N SER A 49 6.60 -12.51 -16.48
CA SER A 49 5.14 -12.72 -16.51
C SER A 49 4.49 -11.34 -16.53
N SER A 50 3.36 -11.18 -17.22
CA SER A 50 2.59 -9.93 -17.15
C SER A 50 2.04 -9.73 -15.73
N LEU A 51 1.88 -8.46 -15.32
CA LEU A 51 1.28 -8.15 -14.01
C LEU A 51 -0.20 -8.50 -13.96
N GLY A 52 -0.88 -8.51 -15.12
CA GLY A 52 -2.30 -8.78 -15.21
C GLY A 52 -3.13 -7.65 -14.57
N HIS A 53 -4.24 -8.02 -13.92
CA HIS A 53 -5.06 -7.08 -13.15
C HIS A 53 -4.49 -6.90 -11.74
N VAL A 54 -4.17 -5.67 -11.38
CA VAL A 54 -3.53 -5.30 -10.11
C VAL A 54 -4.53 -4.62 -9.19
N LEU A 55 -4.68 -5.14 -7.97
CA LEU A 55 -5.40 -4.48 -6.89
C LEU A 55 -4.41 -3.75 -5.98
N LEU A 56 -4.44 -2.41 -5.98
CA LEU A 56 -3.50 -1.58 -5.23
C LEU A 56 -4.18 -0.94 -4.02
N THR A 57 -3.61 -1.17 -2.84
CA THR A 57 -3.92 -0.39 -1.63
C THR A 57 -2.84 0.68 -1.40
N GLY A 58 -3.18 1.74 -0.67
CA GLY A 58 -2.22 2.80 -0.38
C GLY A 58 -1.90 3.72 -1.58
N ALA A 59 -2.74 3.69 -2.62
CA ALA A 59 -2.65 4.53 -3.81
C ALA A 59 -2.64 6.05 -3.52
N THR A 60 -3.25 6.47 -2.41
CA THR A 60 -3.24 7.86 -1.93
C THR A 60 -2.00 8.21 -1.07
N GLY A 61 -1.01 7.33 -1.02
CA GLY A 61 0.27 7.55 -0.34
C GLY A 61 1.38 7.92 -1.31
N PHE A 62 2.54 8.27 -0.76
CA PHE A 62 3.74 8.59 -1.54
C PHE A 62 4.15 7.44 -2.47
N LEU A 63 4.46 6.26 -1.91
CA LEU A 63 4.88 5.10 -2.71
C LEU A 63 3.79 4.65 -3.69
N GLY A 64 2.52 4.74 -3.29
CA GLY A 64 1.39 4.36 -4.14
C GLY A 64 1.32 5.14 -5.44
N ALA A 65 1.61 6.45 -5.43
CA ALA A 65 1.63 7.27 -6.64
C ALA A 65 2.66 6.79 -7.66
N TYR A 66 3.88 6.48 -7.21
CA TYR A 66 4.95 5.98 -8.08
C TYR A 66 4.71 4.52 -8.51
N LEU A 67 4.06 3.69 -7.69
CA LEU A 67 3.68 2.34 -8.12
C LEU A 67 2.65 2.38 -9.26
N ILE A 68 1.68 3.30 -9.22
CA ILE A 68 0.72 3.48 -10.32
C ILE A 68 1.46 3.86 -11.60
N ASP A 69 2.39 4.81 -11.50
CA ASP A 69 3.20 5.27 -12.62
C ASP A 69 4.02 4.13 -13.25
N GLU A 70 4.78 3.41 -12.44
CA GLU A 70 5.64 2.32 -12.91
C GLU A 70 4.87 1.12 -13.49
N MET A 71 3.71 0.80 -12.93
CA MET A 71 2.94 -0.37 -13.38
C MET A 71 2.02 -0.06 -14.57
N GLN A 72 1.83 1.21 -14.95
CA GLN A 72 0.85 1.63 -15.96
C GLN A 72 1.05 0.96 -17.32
N ASP A 73 2.30 0.67 -17.70
CA ASP A 73 2.61 0.09 -19.01
C ASP A 73 2.70 -1.46 -18.99
N ASP A 74 2.79 -2.07 -17.81
CA ASP A 74 2.98 -3.53 -17.63
C ASP A 74 1.74 -4.26 -17.07
N ALA A 75 0.79 -3.53 -16.48
CA ALA A 75 -0.47 -4.06 -15.97
C ALA A 75 -1.60 -3.93 -17.00
N ASP A 76 -2.47 -4.94 -17.07
CA ASP A 76 -3.66 -4.90 -17.92
C ASP A 76 -4.69 -3.88 -17.38
N GLN A 77 -4.78 -3.80 -16.05
CA GLN A 77 -5.64 -2.86 -15.33
C GLN A 77 -5.11 -2.68 -13.92
N ILE A 78 -5.09 -1.45 -13.43
CA ILE A 78 -4.83 -1.16 -12.01
C ILE A 78 -6.14 -0.68 -11.38
N THR A 79 -6.53 -1.33 -10.28
CA THR A 79 -7.70 -0.98 -9.47
C THR A 79 -7.22 -0.49 -8.11
N CYS A 80 -7.45 0.78 -7.83
CA CYS A 80 -7.04 1.43 -6.59
C CYS A 80 -8.15 1.32 -5.54
N ILE A 81 -7.83 0.72 -4.39
CA ILE A 81 -8.67 0.78 -3.20
C ILE A 81 -8.40 2.11 -2.50
N VAL A 82 -9.41 2.97 -2.47
CA VAL A 82 -9.30 4.31 -1.92
C VAL A 82 -10.38 4.53 -0.87
N ARG A 83 -9.94 5.07 0.27
CA ARG A 83 -10.84 5.43 1.36
C ARG A 83 -11.52 6.76 1.07
N GLY A 84 -12.83 6.79 1.28
CA GLY A 84 -13.66 7.98 1.10
C GLY A 84 -15.09 7.73 1.56
N HIS A 85 -15.87 8.79 1.62
CA HIS A 85 -17.31 8.74 1.90
C HIS A 85 -18.10 8.31 0.65
N ASP A 86 -17.61 8.65 -0.53
CA ASP A 86 -18.20 8.28 -1.81
C ASP A 86 -17.13 8.16 -2.89
N VAL A 87 -17.52 7.62 -4.05
CA VAL A 87 -16.61 7.37 -5.18
C VAL A 87 -16.00 8.68 -5.71
N ASN A 88 -16.71 9.80 -5.64
CA ASN A 88 -16.19 11.09 -6.12
C ASN A 88 -15.10 11.60 -5.18
N GLN A 89 -15.32 11.52 -3.86
CA GLN A 89 -14.29 11.86 -2.89
C GLN A 89 -13.07 10.95 -3.02
N ALA A 90 -13.26 9.64 -3.22
CA ALA A 90 -12.17 8.71 -3.46
C ALA A 90 -11.37 9.07 -4.73
N LYS A 91 -12.05 9.42 -5.83
CA LYS A 91 -11.42 9.95 -7.05
C LYS A 91 -10.62 11.20 -6.78
N THR A 92 -11.21 12.20 -6.14
CA THR A 92 -10.54 13.45 -5.80
C THR A 92 -9.35 13.23 -4.88
N ASN A 93 -9.43 12.31 -3.92
CA ASN A 93 -8.31 11.97 -3.04
C ASN A 93 -7.12 11.38 -3.81
N LEU A 94 -7.38 10.46 -4.75
CA LEU A 94 -6.34 9.88 -5.59
C LEU A 94 -5.75 10.92 -6.54
N GLU A 95 -6.60 11.67 -7.23
CA GLU A 95 -6.20 12.72 -8.17
C GLU A 95 -5.36 13.80 -7.50
N ASN A 96 -5.77 14.28 -6.32
CA ASN A 96 -5.00 15.25 -5.55
C ASN A 96 -3.63 14.69 -5.14
N ASN A 97 -3.56 13.41 -4.76
CA ASN A 97 -2.28 12.78 -4.42
C ASN A 97 -1.36 12.69 -5.65
N LEU A 98 -1.88 12.27 -6.81
CA LEU A 98 -1.12 12.19 -8.05
C LEU A 98 -0.62 13.58 -8.52
N ASN A 99 -1.47 14.60 -8.44
CA ASN A 99 -1.10 16.00 -8.75
C ASN A 99 -0.01 16.57 -7.83
N CYS A 100 0.30 15.93 -6.70
CA CYS A 100 1.43 16.33 -5.86
C CYS A 100 2.78 15.89 -6.45
N TYR A 101 2.81 14.92 -7.37
CA TYR A 101 4.02 14.31 -7.89
C TYR A 101 4.17 14.43 -9.41
N PHE A 102 3.06 14.57 -10.14
CA PHE A 102 3.03 14.60 -11.59
C PHE A 102 2.25 15.79 -12.14
N ASP A 103 2.58 16.18 -13.37
CA ASP A 103 1.86 17.25 -14.07
C ASP A 103 0.42 16.84 -14.41
N THR A 104 -0.50 17.81 -14.40
CA THR A 104 -1.95 17.57 -14.56
C THR A 104 -2.30 16.77 -15.81
N ALA A 105 -1.65 17.04 -16.95
CA ALA A 105 -1.91 16.30 -18.18
C ALA A 105 -1.55 14.80 -18.06
N TYR A 106 -0.52 14.48 -17.27
CA TYR A 106 -0.14 13.11 -17.00
C TYR A 106 -1.09 12.45 -15.99
N VAL A 107 -1.50 13.18 -14.96
CA VAL A 107 -2.52 12.73 -14.00
C VAL A 107 -3.83 12.41 -14.72
N ASP A 108 -4.28 13.23 -15.66
CA ASP A 108 -5.46 12.96 -16.49
C ASP A 108 -5.33 11.66 -17.29
N LYS A 109 -4.13 11.32 -17.75
CA LYS A 109 -3.85 10.03 -18.40
C LYS A 109 -3.99 8.90 -17.39
N LEU A 110 -3.33 8.98 -16.23
CA LEU A 110 -3.38 7.95 -15.20
C LEU A 110 -4.83 7.73 -14.73
N MET A 111 -5.56 8.78 -14.38
CA MET A 111 -6.94 8.70 -13.89
C MET A 111 -7.91 8.05 -14.88
N LYS A 112 -7.63 8.08 -16.19
CA LYS A 112 -8.46 7.41 -17.21
C LYS A 112 -8.22 5.91 -17.33
N HIS A 113 -7.04 5.43 -16.92
CA HIS A 113 -6.65 4.02 -17.06
C HIS A 113 -6.70 3.27 -15.73
N ASN A 114 -7.04 3.93 -14.63
CA ASN A 114 -7.12 3.35 -13.30
C ASN A 114 -8.58 3.29 -12.81
N ASP A 115 -9.03 2.11 -12.40
CA ASP A 115 -10.30 1.93 -11.72
C ASP A 115 -10.16 2.26 -10.24
N ILE A 116 -11.25 2.73 -9.62
CA ILE A 116 -11.26 3.10 -8.21
C ILE A 116 -12.41 2.38 -7.51
N ILE A 117 -12.06 1.62 -6.48
CA ILE A 117 -13.02 1.02 -5.56
C ILE A 117 -13.02 1.86 -4.27
N LEU A 118 -14.20 2.35 -3.92
CA LEU A 118 -14.46 3.01 -2.65
C LEU A 118 -14.43 1.97 -1.52
N VAL A 119 -13.70 2.27 -0.45
CA VAL A 119 -13.79 1.51 0.81
C VAL A 119 -14.10 2.47 1.97
N ASP A 120 -15.14 2.15 2.71
CA ASP A 120 -15.41 2.74 4.01
C ASP A 120 -14.69 1.92 5.10
N LEU A 121 -13.92 2.61 5.96
CA LEU A 121 -13.24 1.98 7.09
C LEU A 121 -14.24 1.47 8.14
N SER A 122 -15.45 2.01 8.16
CA SER A 122 -16.51 1.61 9.07
C SER A 122 -16.96 0.16 8.85
N ASP A 123 -16.67 -0.41 7.66
CA ASP A 123 -17.05 -1.76 7.24
C ASP A 123 -15.88 -2.75 7.17
N LEU A 124 -14.67 -2.37 7.60
CA LEU A 124 -13.48 -3.24 7.48
C LEU A 124 -13.56 -4.53 8.31
N ASP A 125 -14.43 -4.58 9.32
CA ASP A 125 -14.70 -5.79 10.11
C ASP A 125 -15.42 -6.90 9.31
N HIS A 126 -15.90 -6.61 8.09
CA HIS A 126 -16.54 -7.60 7.21
C HIS A 126 -15.61 -8.18 6.12
N PHE A 127 -14.38 -7.68 5.99
CA PHE A 127 -13.39 -8.24 5.06
C PHE A 127 -12.47 -9.24 5.81
N ILE A 128 -13.01 -10.41 6.12
CA ILE A 128 -12.18 -11.59 6.38
C ILE A 128 -11.89 -12.23 5.01
N ILE A 129 -10.64 -12.12 4.55
CA ILE A 129 -10.10 -12.89 3.42
C ILE A 129 -9.66 -14.26 3.95
#